data_AF-A0A6I6WAW1-F1
#
_entry.id   AF-A0A6I6WAW1-F1
#
_cell.length_a   1.000
_cell.length_b   1.000
_cell.length_c   1.000
_cell.angle_alpha   90.00
_cell.angle_beta   90.00
_cell.angle_gamma   90.00
#
_symmetry.space_group_name_H-M   'P 1'
#
loop_
_entity.id
_entity.type
_entity.pdbx_description
1 polymer ?
#
loop_
_entity_poly.entity_id
_entity_poly.type
_entity_poly.pdbx_seq_one_letter_code
_entity_poly.pdbx_strand_id
1 'polypeptide(L)'
;MAERMRSTEHGLNVAKQAIENAYDGVDNVVRSVFQSRNQLASAWTGQAATGFDGAIAAWIEKVDKLKTEMEEMGLKLHATRNEFEALEDEQSRKAVQWADAMSGNRSS
;
A
#
# COMPACT_ATOMS: atom_id res chain seq x y z
N MET A 1 20.70 -9.87 13.18
CA MET A 1 19.72 -8.76 13.22
C MET A 1 19.54 -8.17 11.82
N ALA A 2 20.63 -7.74 11.17
CA ALA A 2 20.64 -7.25 9.79
C ALA A 2 19.92 -8.16 8.77
N GLU A 3 20.14 -9.48 8.81
CA GLU A 3 19.48 -10.40 7.86
C GLU A 3 17.95 -10.48 8.03
N ARG A 4 17.47 -10.47 9.28
CA ARG A 4 16.01 -10.46 9.55
C ARG A 4 15.39 -9.13 9.14
N MET A 5 16.09 -8.01 9.33
CA MET A 5 15.60 -6.68 8.93
C MET A 5 15.59 -6.50 7.41
N ARG A 6 16.63 -6.95 6.69
CA ARG A 6 16.67 -6.95 5.21
C ARG A 6 15.55 -7.80 4.60
N SER A 7 15.27 -8.95 5.21
CA SER A 7 14.12 -9.80 4.84
C SER A 7 12.78 -9.09 5.07
N THR A 8 12.65 -8.30 6.15
CA THR A 8 11.45 -7.53 6.46
C THR A 8 11.26 -6.36 5.49
N GLU A 9 12.32 -5.60 5.19
CA GLU A 9 12.29 -4.50 4.22
C GLU A 9 11.89 -4.98 2.82
N HIS A 10 12.48 -6.10 2.37
CA HIS A 10 12.08 -6.73 1.12
C HIS A 10 10.60 -7.12 1.12
N GLY A 11 10.11 -7.73 2.21
CA GLY A 11 8.69 -8.08 2.36
C GLY A 11 7.76 -6.86 2.30
N LEU A 12 8.14 -5.75 2.94
CA LEU A 12 7.38 -4.49 2.92
C LEU A 12 7.31 -3.89 1.51
N ASN A 13 8.42 -3.91 0.77
CA ASN A 13 8.47 -3.43 -0.61
C ASN A 13 7.61 -4.29 -1.56
N VAL A 14 7.67 -5.62 -1.41
CA VAL A 14 6.81 -6.54 -2.17
C VAL A 14 5.34 -6.30 -1.85
N ALA A 15 4.99 -6.15 -0.57
CA ALA A 15 3.62 -5.88 -0.14
C ALA A 15 3.10 -4.55 -0.72
N LYS A 16 3.92 -3.50 -0.69
CA LYS A 16 3.60 -2.21 -1.31
C LYS A 16 3.30 -2.37 -2.79
N GLN A 17 4.21 -2.98 -3.53
CA GLN A 17 4.06 -3.14 -4.98
C GLN A 17 2.82 -3.97 -5.32
N ALA A 18 2.50 -4.98 -4.52
CA ALA A 18 1.27 -5.75 -4.68
C ALA A 18 0.01 -4.90 -4.48
N ILE A 19 0.01 -3.98 -3.53
CA ILE A 19 -1.11 -3.05 -3.28
C ILE A 19 -1.25 -2.04 -4.42
N GLU A 20 -0.15 -1.46 -4.91
CA GLU A 20 -0.17 -0.54 -6.06
C GLU A 20 -0.73 -1.24 -7.30
N ASN A 21 -0.26 -2.46 -7.59
CA ASN A 21 -0.78 -3.27 -8.71
C ASN A 21 -2.27 -3.60 -8.53
N ALA A 22 -2.71 -3.90 -7.31
CA ALA A 22 -4.11 -4.20 -7.03
C ALA A 22 -5.00 -2.95 -7.21
N TYR A 23 -4.52 -1.78 -6.78
CA TYR A 23 -5.19 -0.50 -6.98
C TYR A 23 -5.40 -0.20 -8.47
N ASP A 24 -4.33 -0.32 -9.27
CA ASP A 24 -4.38 -0.12 -10.72
C ASP A 24 -5.33 -1.11 -11.40
N GLY A 25 -5.31 -2.37 -10.94
CA GLY A 25 -6.25 -3.40 -11.40
C GLY A 25 -7.71 -3.03 -11.15
N VAL A 26 -8.02 -2.58 -9.93
CA VAL A 26 -9.36 -2.12 -9.55
C VAL A 26 -9.76 -0.90 -10.39
N ASP A 27 -8.89 0.08 -10.57
CA ASP A 27 -9.18 1.29 -11.36
C ASP A 27 -9.50 0.95 -12.82
N ASN A 28 -8.76 0.01 -13.41
CA ASN A 28 -9.02 -0.47 -14.76
C ASN A 28 -10.38 -1.18 -14.89
N VAL A 29 -10.76 -2.00 -13.90
CA VAL A 29 -12.07 -2.65 -13.87
C VAL A 29 -13.20 -1.62 -13.75
N VAL A 30 -13.04 -0.61 -12.90
CA VAL A 30 -13.99 0.51 -12.77
C VAL A 30 -14.19 1.20 -14.11
N ARG A 31 -13.11 1.59 -14.78
CA ARG A 31 -13.16 2.22 -16.10
C ARG A 31 -13.87 1.32 -17.12
N SER A 32 -13.57 0.03 -17.13
CA SER A 32 -14.22 -0.92 -18.05
C SER A 32 -15.72 -1.03 -17.80
N VAL A 33 -16.17 -1.07 -16.54
CA VAL A 33 -17.60 -1.14 -16.22
C VAL A 33 -18.32 0.14 -16.65
N PHE A 34 -17.72 1.32 -16.42
CA PHE A 34 -18.30 2.58 -16.88
C PHE A 34 -18.39 2.68 -18.41
N GLN A 35 -17.38 2.19 -19.13
CA GLN A 35 -17.41 2.12 -20.58
C GLN A 35 -18.57 1.23 -21.07
N SER A 36 -18.70 0.02 -20.52
CA SER A 36 -19.81 -0.89 -20.83
C SER A 36 -21.18 -0.28 -20.48
N ARG A 37 -21.28 0.40 -19.33
CA ARG A 37 -22.50 1.13 -18.94
C ARG A 37 -22.85 2.20 -19.96
N ASN A 38 -21.88 3.00 -20.40
CA ASN A 38 -22.13 4.08 -21.36
C ASN A 38 -22.52 3.56 -22.74
N GLN A 39 -21.96 2.43 -23.18
CA GLN A 39 -22.37 1.75 -24.41
C GLN A 39 -23.81 1.22 -24.33
N LEU A 40 -24.20 0.70 -23.16
CA LEU A 40 -25.55 0.17 -22.94
C LEU A 40 -26.58 1.27 -22.66
N ALA A 41 -26.17 2.42 -22.11
CA ALA A 41 -27.06 3.52 -21.78
C ALA A 41 -27.81 4.09 -23.00
N SER A 42 -27.21 4.04 -24.21
CA SER A 42 -27.91 4.43 -25.44
C SER A 42 -28.96 3.41 -25.90
N ALA A 43 -28.88 2.16 -25.43
CA ALA A 43 -29.78 1.07 -25.78
C ALA A 43 -30.85 0.79 -24.71
N TRP A 44 -30.58 1.16 -23.45
CA TRP A 44 -31.52 0.98 -22.35
C TRP A 44 -32.43 2.17 -22.15
N THR A 45 -33.69 2.03 -22.57
CA THR A 45 -34.78 2.93 -22.20
C THR A 45 -35.72 2.22 -21.20
N GLY A 46 -36.04 2.86 -20.07
CA GLY A 46 -37.00 2.35 -19.08
C GLY A 46 -36.39 1.85 -17.76
N GLN A 47 -37.20 1.18 -16.92
CA GLN A 47 -36.87 0.81 -15.52
C GLN A 47 -35.62 -0.07 -15.37
N ALA A 48 -35.26 -0.86 -16.39
CA ALA A 48 -34.06 -1.70 -16.37
C ALA A 48 -32.77 -0.86 -16.31
N ALA A 49 -32.76 0.31 -16.95
CA ALA A 49 -31.64 1.27 -16.89
C ALA A 49 -31.43 1.77 -15.45
N THR A 50 -32.52 2.15 -14.79
CA THR A 50 -32.52 2.68 -13.43
C THR A 50 -32.04 1.66 -12.39
N GLY A 51 -32.46 0.39 -12.52
CA GLY A 51 -32.00 -0.67 -11.62
C GLY A 51 -30.50 -0.95 -11.76
N PHE A 52 -29.99 -0.97 -12.99
CA PHE A 52 -28.57 -1.16 -13.24
C PHE A 52 -27.71 0.02 -12.77
N ASP A 53 -28.16 1.25 -13.00
CA ASP A 53 -27.47 2.45 -12.51
C ASP A 53 -27.38 2.47 -10.96
N GLY A 54 -28.44 2.06 -10.27
CA GLY A 54 -28.43 1.91 -8.81
C GLY A 54 -27.44 0.85 -8.33
N ALA A 55 -27.36 -0.29 -9.02
CA ALA A 55 -26.38 -1.34 -8.71
C ALA A 55 -24.94 -0.88 -8.94
N ILE A 56 -24.68 -0.12 -10.01
CA ILE A 56 -23.36 0.47 -10.28
C ILE A 56 -22.99 1.48 -9.21
N ALA A 57 -23.90 2.37 -8.81
CA ALA A 57 -23.65 3.34 -7.75
C ALA A 57 -23.23 2.66 -6.43
N ALA A 58 -23.99 1.66 -5.99
CA ALA A 58 -23.68 0.90 -4.78
C ALA A 58 -22.38 0.09 -4.90
N TRP A 59 -22.01 -0.35 -6.10
CA TRP A 59 -20.74 -1.00 -6.35
C TRP A 59 -19.57 0.00 -6.27
N ILE A 60 -19.70 1.19 -6.86
CA ILE A 60 -18.69 2.25 -6.79
C ILE A 60 -18.40 2.65 -5.35
N GLU A 61 -19.42 2.83 -4.52
CA GLU A 61 -19.22 3.15 -3.10
C GLU A 61 -18.35 2.11 -2.38
N LYS A 62 -18.55 0.82 -2.69
CA LYS A 62 -17.74 -0.27 -2.13
C LYS A 62 -16.33 -0.29 -2.72
N VAL A 63 -16.18 0.03 -4.00
CA VAL A 63 -14.87 0.11 -4.65
C VAL A 63 -14.07 1.28 -4.11
N ASP A 64 -14.68 2.45 -3.92
CA ASP A 64 -14.03 3.62 -3.32
C ASP A 64 -13.55 3.30 -1.91
N LYS A 65 -14.39 2.63 -1.11
CA LYS A 65 -13.96 2.14 0.21
C LYS A 65 -12.75 1.20 0.11
N LEU A 66 -12.76 0.25 -0.82
CA LEU A 66 -11.63 -0.66 -1.03
C LEU A 66 -10.35 0.10 -1.42
N LYS A 67 -10.46 1.08 -2.32
CA LYS A 67 -9.33 1.92 -2.75
C LYS A 67 -8.76 2.73 -1.58
N THR A 68 -9.61 3.30 -0.73
CA THR A 68 -9.18 3.98 0.51
C THR A 68 -8.41 3.04 1.44
N GLU A 69 -8.92 1.83 1.68
CA GLU A 69 -8.24 0.85 2.53
C GLU A 69 -6.90 0.38 1.94
N MET A 70 -6.81 0.26 0.60
CA MET A 70 -5.55 -0.01 -0.10
C MET A 70 -4.53 1.11 0.10
N GLU A 71 -4.94 2.38 -0.07
CA GLU A 71 -4.08 3.54 0.16
C GLU A 71 -3.61 3.61 1.62
N GLU A 72 -4.51 3.42 2.58
CA GLU A 72 -4.16 3.35 4.01
C GLU A 72 -3.15 2.24 4.30
N MET A 73 -3.31 1.07 3.69
CA MET A 73 -2.39 -0.05 3.87
C MET A 73 -1.00 0.30 3.30
N GLY A 74 -0.94 0.94 2.12
CA GLY A 74 0.30 1.44 1.55
C GLY A 74 1.01 2.46 2.45
N LEU A 75 0.26 3.38 3.06
CA LEU A 75 0.79 4.35 4.03
C LEU A 75 1.34 3.67 5.29
N LYS A 76 0.63 2.70 5.84
CA LYS A 76 1.06 1.93 7.03
C LYS A 76 2.36 1.16 6.75
N LEU A 77 2.47 0.50 5.60
CA LEU A 77 3.69 -0.20 5.18
C LEU A 77 4.89 0.76 5.06
N HIS A 78 4.67 1.96 4.51
CA HIS A 78 5.69 3.00 4.44
C HIS A 78 6.13 3.49 5.82
N ALA A 79 5.19 3.75 6.72
CA ALA A 79 5.49 4.16 8.09
C ALA A 79 6.32 3.08 8.81
N THR A 80 5.89 1.82 8.72
CA THR A 80 6.62 0.68 9.30
C THR A 80 8.05 0.58 8.76
N ARG A 81 8.26 0.78 7.44
CA ARG A 81 9.62 0.78 6.86
C ARG A 81 10.48 1.89 7.46
N ASN A 82 9.97 3.11 7.54
CA ASN A 82 10.71 4.24 8.10
C ASN A 82 11.06 4.03 9.59
N GLU A 83 10.17 3.37 10.36
CA GLU A 83 10.46 2.99 11.74
C GLU A 83 11.60 1.97 11.84
N PHE A 84 11.65 0.99 10.92
CA PHE A 84 12.76 0.04 10.86
C PHE A 84 14.09 0.71 10.53
N GLU A 85 14.11 1.62 9.56
CA GLU A 85 15.30 2.42 9.20
C GLU A 85 15.79 3.25 10.38
N ALA A 86 14.88 3.94 11.10
CA ALA A 86 15.24 4.73 12.27
C ALA A 86 15.82 3.88 13.42
N LEU A 87 15.29 2.67 13.63
CA LEU A 87 15.83 1.72 14.61
C LEU A 87 17.21 1.20 14.22
N GLU A 88 17.48 1.01 12.92
CA GLU A 88 18.80 0.61 12.42
C GLU A 88 19.84 1.70 12.66
N ASP A 89 19.51 2.96 12.36
CA ASP A 89 20.38 4.10 12.60
C ASP A 89 20.73 4.25 14.09
N GLU A 90 19.73 4.08 14.97
CA GLU A 90 19.95 4.15 16.41
C GLU A 90 20.86 3.01 16.91
N GLN A 91 20.65 1.78 16.44
CA GLN A 91 21.52 0.66 16.80
C GLN A 91 22.94 0.84 16.27
N SER A 92 23.09 1.29 15.03
CA SER A 92 24.39 1.54 14.41
C SER A 92 25.18 2.60 15.17
N ARG A 93 24.52 3.69 15.56
CA ARG A 93 25.14 4.72 16.41
C ARG A 93 25.58 4.17 17.77
N LYS A 94 24.74 3.36 18.43
CA LYS A 94 25.11 2.74 19.72
C LYS A 94 26.29 1.78 19.57
N ALA A 95 26.37 1.03 18.48
CA ALA A 95 27.48 0.13 18.19
C ALA A 95 28.80 0.89 18.00
N VAL A 96 28.78 2.02 17.28
CA VAL A 96 29.96 2.91 17.11
C VAL A 96 30.40 3.47 18.46
N GLN A 97 29.47 4.00 19.26
CA GLN A 97 29.78 4.52 20.60
C GLN A 97 30.41 3.46 21.52
N TRP A 98 29.93 2.22 21.44
CA TRP A 98 30.48 1.12 22.22
C TRP A 98 31.88 0.70 21.75
N ALA A 99 32.11 0.69 20.43
CA ALA A 99 33.43 0.43 19.85
C ALA A 99 34.45 1.50 20.28
N ASP A 100 34.06 2.78 20.24
CA ASP A 100 34.88 3.90 20.70
C ASP A 100 35.22 3.77 22.19
N ALA A 101 34.23 3.48 23.04
CA ALA A 101 34.42 3.31 24.48
C ALA A 101 35.36 2.14 24.83
N MET A 102 35.26 1.01 24.10
CA MET A 102 36.16 -0.12 24.31
C MET A 102 37.58 0.12 23.77
N SER A 103 37.73 0.93 22.71
CA SER A 103 39.04 1.30 22.17
C SER A 103 39.79 2.23 23.13
N GLY A 104 39.10 3.21 23.74
CA GLY A 104 39.67 4.13 24.72
C GLY A 104 40.06 3.46 26.06
N ASN A 105 39.39 2.37 26.43
CA ASN A 105 39.68 1.63 27.66
C ASN A 105 40.84 0.61 27.52
N ARG A 106 41.39 0.43 26.30
CA ARG A 106 42.55 -0.46 26.03
C ARG A 106 43.88 0.28 25.94
N SER A 107 43.88 1.60 26.02
CA SER A 107 45.06 2.47 25.88
C SER A 107 45.58 3.06 27.21
N SER A 108 45.22 2.47 28.35
CA SER A 108 45.72 2.79 29.70
C SER A 108 46.19 1.53 30.42
#